data_AF-A0A1J4RVT5-F1
#
_entry.id   AF-A0A1J4RVT5-F1
#
_cell.length_a   1.000
_cell.length_b   1.000
_cell.length_c   1.000
_cell.angle_alpha   90.00
_cell.angle_beta   90.00
_cell.angle_gamma   90.00
#
_symmetry.space_group_name_H-M   'P 1'
#
loop_
_entity.id
_entity.type
_entity.pdbx_description
1 polymer ?
#
loop_
_entity_poly.entity_id
_entity_poly.type
_entity_poly.pdbx_seq_one_letter_code
_entity_poly.pdbx_strand_id
1 'polypeptide(L)'
;MSELSLTDVKIFFGKDGKAEEVLLNYETFLRLEVFLRELARNDQVYFVSEEWQHRIREAEADIEAGRVYRVTPPDVEKALDWLDE
;
A
#
# COMPACT_ATOMS: atom_id res chain seq x y z
N MET A 1 -5.26 -4.65 -18.24
CA MET A 1 -5.13 -5.00 -16.81
C MET A 1 -6.31 -5.89 -16.48
N SER A 2 -6.09 -7.19 -16.24
CA SER A 2 -7.18 -8.11 -15.92
C SER A 2 -7.64 -7.92 -14.48
N GLU A 3 -8.94 -7.73 -14.29
CA GLU A 3 -9.60 -7.67 -12.99
C GLU A 3 -9.31 -8.96 -12.21
N LEU A 4 -8.73 -8.83 -11.01
CA LEU A 4 -8.64 -9.93 -10.06
C LEU A 4 -10.04 -10.23 -9.56
N SER A 5 -10.63 -11.34 -10.00
CA SER A 5 -11.88 -11.81 -9.44
C SER A 5 -11.59 -12.49 -8.10
N LEU A 6 -12.38 -12.21 -7.06
CA LEU A 6 -12.30 -12.90 -5.75
C LEU A 6 -12.50 -14.43 -5.85
N THR A 7 -12.84 -14.95 -7.04
CA THR A 7 -13.04 -16.36 -7.33
C THR A 7 -11.76 -17.20 -7.32
N ASP A 8 -10.58 -16.58 -7.26
CA ASP A 8 -9.27 -17.25 -7.38
C ASP A 8 -8.60 -17.64 -6.05
N VAL A 9 -9.23 -17.33 -4.91
CA VAL A 9 -8.69 -17.59 -3.57
C VAL A 9 -9.74 -18.30 -2.71
N LYS A 10 -9.35 -19.42 -2.11
CA LYS A 10 -10.16 -20.18 -1.16
C LYS A 10 -9.40 -20.33 0.16
N ILE A 11 -10.02 -19.84 1.24
CA ILE A 11 -9.49 -19.94 2.60
C ILE A 11 -10.15 -21.14 3.30
N PHE A 12 -9.34 -21.99 3.91
CA PHE A 12 -9.77 -23.12 4.73
C PHE A 12 -9.62 -22.77 6.20
N PHE A 13 -10.68 -23.04 6.96
CA PHE A 13 -10.73 -22.76 8.39
C PHE A 13 -10.65 -24.06 9.18
N GLY A 14 -9.84 -24.04 10.23
CA GLY A 14 -9.71 -25.11 11.21
C GLY A 14 -10.95 -25.24 12.08
N LYS A 15 -10.95 -26.25 12.96
CA LYS A 15 -12.09 -26.57 13.84
C LYS A 15 -12.38 -25.49 14.88
N ASP A 16 -11.42 -24.63 15.17
CA ASP A 16 -11.56 -23.48 16.07
C ASP A 16 -11.99 -22.20 15.34
N GLY A 17 -12.27 -22.29 14.03
CA GLY A 17 -12.68 -21.17 13.20
C GLY A 17 -11.53 -20.25 12.75
N LYS A 18 -10.26 -20.62 12.99
CA LYS A 18 -9.11 -19.86 12.48
C LYS A 18 -8.76 -20.29 11.06
N ALA A 19 -8.28 -19.35 10.25
CA ALA A 19 -7.74 -19.66 8.94
C ALA A 19 -6.43 -20.45 9.10
N GLU A 20 -6.34 -21.63 8.49
CA GLU A 20 -5.18 -22.52 8.57
C GLU A 20 -4.48 -22.67 7.22
N GLU A 21 -5.25 -22.72 6.12
CA GLU A 21 -4.71 -22.93 4.77
C GLU A 21 -5.38 -22.00 3.75
N VAL A 22 -4.65 -21.62 2.71
CA VAL A 22 -5.17 -20.84 1.58
C VAL A 22 -4.78 -21.53 0.29
N LEU A 23 -5.78 -21.87 -0.52
CA LEU A 23 -5.59 -22.31 -1.90
C LEU A 23 -5.81 -21.12 -2.82
N LEU A 24 -4.84 -20.85 -3.68
CA LEU A 24 -4.89 -19.78 -4.65
C LEU A 24 -4.23 -20.24 -5.95
N ASN A 25 -4.66 -19.70 -7.08
CA ASN A 25 -4.06 -20.07 -8.36
C ASN A 25 -2.59 -19.60 -8.44
N TYR A 26 -1.76 -20.32 -9.22
CA TYR A 26 -0.31 -20.07 -9.25
C TYR A 26 0.07 -18.67 -9.75
N GLU A 27 -0.71 -18.10 -10.67
CA GLU A 27 -0.48 -16.73 -11.14
C GLU A 27 -0.69 -15.69 -10.02
N THR A 28 -1.71 -15.88 -9.20
CA THR A 28 -1.98 -15.07 -8.01
C THR A 28 -0.86 -15.23 -6.98
N PHE A 29 -0.33 -16.45 -6.81
CA PHE A 29 0.84 -16.69 -5.95
C PHE A 29 2.03 -15.85 -6.39
N LEU A 30 2.40 -15.89 -7.67
CA LEU A 30 3.56 -15.16 -8.19
C LEU A 30 3.40 -13.65 -8.04
N ARG A 31 2.20 -13.11 -8.26
CA ARG A 31 1.92 -11.68 -8.06
C ARG A 31 2.08 -11.28 -6.59
N LEU A 32 1.54 -12.10 -5.68
CA LEU A 32 1.69 -11.90 -4.23
C LEU A 32 3.14 -12.06 -3.79
N GLU A 33 3.89 -12.99 -4.37
CA GLU A 33 5.30 -13.20 -4.04
C GLU A 33 6.14 -11.96 -4.36
N VAL A 34 5.93 -11.34 -5.53
CA VAL A 34 6.59 -10.07 -5.88
C VAL A 34 6.22 -9.00 -4.85
N PHE A 35 4.94 -8.84 -4.54
CA PHE A 35 4.48 -7.87 -3.55
C PHE A 35 5.07 -8.13 -2.15
N LEU A 36 5.11 -9.38 -1.69
CA LEU A 36 5.66 -9.79 -0.41
C LEU A 36 7.19 -9.59 -0.33
N ARG A 37 7.91 -9.82 -1.43
CA ARG A 37 9.36 -9.56 -1.52
C ARG A 37 9.66 -8.08 -1.44
N GLU A 38 8.82 -7.25 -2.05
CA GLU A 38 8.93 -5.79 -1.95
C GLU A 38 8.54 -5.30 -0.55
N LEU A 39 7.56 -5.94 0.11
CA LEU A 39 7.18 -5.73 1.52
C LEU A 39 8.32 -6.00 2.49
N ALA A 40 9.08 -7.07 2.23
CA ALA A 40 10.21 -7.44 3.07
C ALA A 40 11.40 -6.48 2.93
N ARG A 41 11.44 -5.68 1.85
CA ARG A 41 12.55 -4.76 1.52
C ARG A 41 12.20 -3.30 1.78
N ASN A 42 10.92 -2.96 1.77
CA ASN A 42 10.43 -1.61 1.91
C ASN A 42 9.23 -1.62 2.85
N ASP A 43 9.18 -0.68 3.79
CA ASP A 43 8.06 -0.53 4.71
C ASP A 43 6.77 -0.05 4.01
N GLN A 44 6.86 0.40 2.74
CA GLN A 44 5.81 1.10 2.01
C GLN A 44 5.52 0.49 0.64
N VAL A 45 4.57 -0.44 0.56
CA VAL A 45 4.63 -1.51 -0.49
C VAL A 45 3.71 -1.25 -1.67
N TYR A 46 2.81 -0.30 -1.50
CA TYR A 46 1.95 0.16 -2.59
C TYR A 46 2.70 1.02 -3.62
N PHE A 47 3.90 1.50 -3.28
CA PHE A 47 4.69 2.42 -4.11
C PHE A 47 6.14 1.97 -4.28
N VAL A 48 6.35 0.86 -5.00
CA VAL A 48 7.64 0.13 -5.02
C VAL A 48 8.80 0.87 -5.72
N SER A 49 8.54 1.86 -6.59
CA SER A 49 9.65 2.52 -7.31
C SER A 49 10.56 3.30 -6.36
N GLU A 50 11.87 3.29 -6.64
CA GLU A 50 12.86 4.03 -5.84
C GLU A 50 12.51 5.51 -5.70
N GLU A 51 11.98 6.11 -6.78
CA GLU A 51 11.50 7.49 -6.80
C GLU A 51 10.38 7.73 -5.78
N TRP A 52 9.34 6.89 -5.78
CA TRP A 52 8.24 7.04 -4.83
C TRP A 52 8.67 6.74 -3.40
N GLN A 53 9.50 5.72 -3.20
CA GLN A 53 10.08 5.41 -1.90
C GLN A 53 10.88 6.58 -1.32
N HIS A 54 11.66 7.27 -2.17
CA HIS A 54 12.39 8.46 -1.76
C HIS A 54 11.44 9.58 -1.33
N ARG A 55 10.44 9.89 -2.17
CA ARG A 55 9.46 10.95 -1.90
C ARG A 55 8.66 10.71 -0.62
N ILE A 56 8.30 9.45 -0.34
CA ILE A 56 7.59 9.08 0.89
C ILE A 56 8.49 9.34 2.11
N ARG A 57 9.76 8.91 2.08
CA ARG A 57 10.70 9.14 3.18
C ARG A 57 10.96 10.62 3.44
N GLU A 58 11.06 11.43 2.38
CA GLU A 58 11.16 12.89 2.52
C GLU A 58 9.92 13.47 3.20
N ALA A 59 8.73 13.08 2.77
CA ALA A 59 7.48 13.52 3.36
C ALA A 59 7.34 13.09 4.83
N GLU A 60 7.74 11.86 5.18
CA GLU A 60 7.76 11.38 6.56
C GLU A 60 8.71 12.21 7.44
N ALA A 61 9.91 12.54 6.93
CA ALA A 61 10.86 13.41 7.63
C ALA A 61 10.34 14.85 7.79
N ASP A 62 9.58 15.37 6.81
CA ASP A 62 8.91 16.66 6.91
C ASP A 62 7.80 16.65 7.98
N ILE A 63 7.02 15.58 8.06
CA ILE A 63 6.00 15.39 9.10
C ILE A 63 6.63 15.38 10.49
N GLU A 64 7.70 14.60 10.69
CA GLU A 64 8.38 14.51 11.98
C GLU A 64 9.02 15.84 12.40
N ALA A 65 9.59 16.57 11.44
CA ALA A 65 10.17 17.88 11.69
C ALA A 65 9.13 19.01 11.81
N GLY A 66 7.84 18.72 11.67
CA GLY A 66 6.77 19.71 11.71
C GLY A 66 6.71 20.65 10.50
N ARG A 67 7.39 20.31 9.40
CA ARG A 67 7.34 21.03 8.12
C ARG A 67 6.09 20.63 7.32
N VAL A 68 4.92 20.75 7.94
CA VAL A 68 3.65 20.34 7.34
C VAL A 68 2.61 21.45 7.38
N TYR A 69 1.84 21.54 6.31
CA TYR A 69 0.65 22.38 6.27
C TYR A 69 -0.58 21.53 6.65
N ARG A 70 -1.14 21.80 7.83
CA ARG A 70 -2.32 21.06 8.33
C ARG A 70 -3.58 21.80 7.94
N VAL A 71 -4.51 21.07 7.31
CA VAL A 71 -5.74 21.64 6.76
C VAL A 71 -6.94 20.83 7.20
N THR A 72 -8.08 21.50 7.32
CA THR A 72 -9.36 20.83 7.53
C THR A 72 -9.99 20.50 6.18
N PRO A 73 -10.90 19.51 6.08
CA PRO A 73 -11.50 19.13 4.80
C PRO A 73 -12.09 20.31 3.99
N PRO A 74 -12.75 21.31 4.61
CA PRO A 74 -13.20 22.51 3.89
C PRO A 74 -12.10 23.36 3.27
N ASP A 75 -10.86 23.30 3.78
CA ASP A 75 -9.75 24.17 3.38
C ASP A 75 -8.77 23.49 2.41
N VAL A 76 -9.03 22.23 2.04
CA VAL A 76 -8.12 21.43 1.20
C VAL A 76 -7.90 22.08 -0.17
N GLU A 77 -8.95 22.59 -0.82
CA GLU A 77 -8.82 23.21 -2.15
C GLU A 77 -7.83 24.38 -2.13
N LYS A 78 -7.95 25.27 -1.13
CA LYS A 78 -7.04 26.40 -0.94
C LYS A 78 -5.59 25.96 -0.65
N ALA A 79 -5.42 24.80 -0.04
CA ALA A 79 -4.11 24.24 0.25
C ALA A 79 -3.44 23.64 -1.00
N LEU A 80 -4.25 23.13 -1.94
CA LEU A 80 -3.77 22.62 -3.22
C LEU A 80 -3.29 23.76 -4.12
N ASP A 81 -3.88 24.95 -4.04
CA ASP A 81 -3.40 26.14 -4.77
C ASP A 81 -1.92 26.45 -4.49
N TRP A 82 -1.44 26.13 -3.29
CA TRP A 82 -0.03 26.33 -2.90
C TRP A 82 0.93 25.30 -3.53
N LEU A 83 0.43 24.16 -4.02
CA LEU A 83 1.24 23.13 -4.68
C LEU A 83 1.44 23.39 -6.19
N ASP A 84 0.66 24.29 -6.78
CA ASP A 84 0.71 24.65 -8.20
C ASP A 84 1.62 25.87 -8.51
N GLU A 85 2.26 26.47 -7.49
CA GLU A 85 3.27 27.55 -7.61
C GLU A 85 4.72 27.04 -7.47
#